data_AF-A0A3C1GVY2-F1
#
_entry.id   AF-A0A3C1GVY2-F1
#
_cell.length_a   1.000
_cell.length_b   1.000
_cell.length_c   1.000
_cell.angle_alpha   90.00
_cell.angle_beta   90.00
_cell.angle_gamma   90.00
#
_symmetry.space_group_name_H-M   'P 1'
#
loop_
_entity.id
_entity.type
_entity.pdbx_description
1 polymer ?
#
loop_
_entity_poly.entity_id
_entity_poly.type
_entity_poly.pdbx_seq_one_letter_code
_entity_poly.pdbx_strand_id
1 'polypeptide(L)'
;MVGAAHVQGILKNIHNDYELQPLLELPKKSNLSKLSQYIVPGLLVVLLVAAAWKVPSLAMDTILRFVLINGTFAALGTMVALGHPFSILTAFVMAPLGALSPFLATGWFAGLMEAWVHKPKVEDFLRINTDASTLKGFWKNRVLRILMVVVFANLFATVGTFVISAELLSKIFN
;
A
#
# COMPACT_ATOMS: atom_id res chain seq x y z
N MET A 1 -31.21 10.00 3.20
CA MET A 1 -31.62 9.86 1.79
C MET A 1 -30.76 8.78 1.16
N VAL A 2 -31.37 7.78 0.51
CA VAL A 2 -30.64 6.71 -0.18
C VAL A 2 -30.57 7.08 -1.67
N GLY A 3 -29.42 6.90 -2.32
CA GLY A 3 -29.26 7.20 -3.75
C GLY A 3 -30.25 6.41 -4.60
N ALA A 4 -30.79 7.03 -5.67
CA ALA A 4 -31.86 6.47 -6.51
C ALA A 4 -31.58 5.04 -7.02
N ALA A 5 -30.30 4.69 -7.22
CA ALA A 5 -29.86 3.36 -7.64
C ALA A 5 -30.16 2.25 -6.62
N HIS A 6 -30.27 2.57 -5.32
CA HIS A 6 -30.50 1.58 -4.26
C HIS A 6 -31.97 1.52 -3.81
N VAL A 7 -32.77 2.56 -4.09
CA VAL A 7 -34.16 2.67 -3.61
C VAL A 7 -35.06 1.56 -4.14
N GLN A 8 -35.00 1.26 -5.44
CA GLN A 8 -35.80 0.18 -6.03
C GLN A 8 -35.43 -1.20 -5.47
N GLY A 9 -34.14 -1.45 -5.23
CA GLY A 9 -33.65 -2.70 -4.65
C GLY A 9 -34.07 -2.90 -3.20
N ILE A 10 -34.10 -1.80 -2.42
CA ILE A 10 -34.59 -1.83 -1.04
C ILE A 10 -36.09 -2.08 -1.03
N LEU A 11 -36.89 -1.30 -1.77
CA LEU A 11 -38.35 -1.46 -1.80
C LEU A 11 -38.79 -2.86 -2.24
N LYS A 12 -38.07 -3.48 -3.19
CA LYS A 12 -38.35 -4.83 -3.66
C LYS A 12 -38.13 -5.91 -2.59
N ASN A 13 -37.20 -5.68 -1.66
CA ASN A 13 -36.72 -6.70 -0.73
C ASN A 13 -36.99 -6.36 0.76
N ILE A 14 -37.61 -5.21 1.05
CA ILE A 14 -37.86 -4.71 2.42
C ILE A 14 -38.88 -5.56 3.21
N HIS A 15 -39.69 -6.36 2.52
CA HIS A 15 -40.66 -7.27 3.14
C HIS A 15 -40.23 -8.74 3.09
N ASN A 16 -39.03 -9.03 2.58
CA ASN A 16 -38.47 -10.37 2.57
C ASN A 16 -37.57 -10.54 3.79
N ASP A 17 -37.88 -11.53 4.63
CA ASP A 17 -36.96 -11.98 5.67
C ASP A 17 -35.86 -12.84 5.03
N TYR A 18 -34.62 -12.35 5.08
CA TYR A 18 -33.45 -13.10 4.65
C TYR A 18 -32.76 -13.71 5.86
N GLU A 19 -32.44 -14.99 5.76
CA GLU A 19 -31.61 -15.66 6.74
C GLU A 19 -30.17 -15.13 6.64
N LEU A 20 -29.77 -14.29 7.59
CA LEU A 20 -28.45 -13.64 7.59
C LEU A 20 -27.33 -14.56 8.14
N GLN A 21 -27.68 -15.65 8.81
CA GLN A 21 -26.72 -16.53 9.48
C GLN A 21 -25.60 -17.04 8.55
N PRO A 22 -25.87 -17.48 7.30
CA PRO A 22 -24.81 -17.91 6.39
C PRO A 22 -23.86 -16.78 5.95
N LEU A 23 -24.30 -15.52 6.01
CA LEU A 23 -23.48 -14.34 5.67
C LEU A 23 -22.58 -13.90 6.83
N LEU A 24 -22.86 -14.38 8.05
CA LEU A 24 -22.06 -14.11 9.24
C LEU A 24 -20.92 -15.11 9.42
N GLU A 25 -20.94 -16.23 8.69
CA GLU A 25 -19.87 -17.22 8.73
C GLU A 25 -18.72 -16.83 7.80
N LEU A 26 -17.56 -16.53 8.40
CA LEU A 26 -16.33 -16.33 7.64
C LEU A 26 -15.78 -17.69 7.17
N PRO A 27 -15.59 -17.90 5.86
CA PRO A 27 -15.00 -19.14 5.37
C PRO A 27 -13.61 -19.34 5.98
N LYS A 28 -13.34 -20.53 6.52
CA LYS A 28 -12.03 -20.87 7.10
C LYS A 28 -10.96 -20.77 6.02
N LYS A 29 -10.07 -19.77 6.12
CA LYS A 29 -8.87 -19.68 5.27
C LYS A 29 -8.01 -20.92 5.48
N SER A 30 -7.61 -21.56 4.37
CA SER A 30 -6.67 -22.68 4.40
C SER A 30 -5.32 -22.24 4.99
N ASN A 31 -4.60 -23.17 5.61
CA ASN A 31 -3.27 -22.89 6.18
C ASN A 31 -2.27 -22.41 5.11
N LEU A 32 -2.40 -22.91 3.88
CA LEU A 32 -1.60 -22.48 2.74
C LEU A 32 -1.85 -21.01 2.36
N SER A 33 -3.11 -20.55 2.40
CA SER A 33 -3.45 -19.15 2.14
C SER A 33 -2.91 -18.20 3.21
N LYS A 34 -2.74 -18.67 4.45
CA LYS A 34 -2.11 -17.87 5.52
C LYS A 34 -0.61 -17.78 5.33
N LEU A 35 0.03 -18.87 4.91
CA LEU A 35 1.49 -18.91 4.71
C LEU A 35 1.93 -18.10 3.50
N SER A 36 1.15 -18.07 2.41
CA SER A 36 1.52 -17.36 1.18
C SER A 36 1.80 -15.87 1.38
N GLN A 37 1.15 -15.26 2.38
CA GLN A 37 1.34 -13.86 2.74
C GLN A 37 2.78 -13.58 3.22
N TYR A 38 3.44 -14.56 3.85
CA TYR A 38 4.77 -14.40 4.42
C TYR A 38 5.91 -14.74 3.46
N ILE A 39 5.61 -15.23 2.25
CA ILE A 39 6.64 -15.65 1.28
C ILE A 39 7.56 -14.48 0.92
N VAL A 40 6.99 -13.34 0.52
CA VAL A 40 7.77 -12.17 0.10
C VAL A 40 8.56 -11.56 1.26
N PRO A 41 7.95 -11.24 2.42
CA PRO A 41 8.70 -10.75 3.58
C PRO A 41 9.77 -11.73 4.06
N GLY A 42 9.44 -13.03 4.13
CA GLY A 42 10.36 -14.08 4.56
C GLY A 42 11.57 -14.21 3.64
N LEU A 43 11.35 -14.20 2.31
CA LEU A 43 12.42 -14.24 1.33
C LEU A 43 13.35 -13.03 1.46
N LEU A 44 12.79 -11.83 1.63
CA LEU A 44 13.57 -10.61 1.83
C LEU A 44 14.43 -10.67 3.09
N VAL A 45 13.87 -11.15 4.21
CA VAL A 45 14.63 -11.35 5.47
C VAL A 45 15.76 -12.34 5.25
N VAL A 46 15.50 -13.47 4.59
CA VAL A 46 16.53 -14.48 4.28
C VAL A 46 17.65 -13.86 3.45
N LEU A 47 17.35 -13.06 2.44
CA LEU A 47 18.37 -12.38 1.63
C LEU A 47 19.20 -11.39 2.44
N LEU A 48 18.56 -10.60 3.31
CA LEU A 48 19.27 -9.65 4.18
C LEU A 48 20.23 -10.37 5.15
N VAL A 49 19.76 -11.45 5.79
CA VAL A 49 20.57 -12.25 6.71
C VAL A 49 21.70 -12.96 5.98
N ALA A 50 21.43 -13.58 4.83
CA ALA A 50 22.44 -14.27 4.03
C ALA A 50 23.53 -13.31 3.53
N ALA A 51 23.15 -12.13 3.03
CA ALA A 51 24.11 -11.10 2.61
C ALA A 51 24.95 -10.59 3.79
N ALA A 52 24.33 -10.35 4.96
CA ALA A 52 25.03 -9.93 6.16
C ALA A 52 25.99 -11.00 6.72
N TRP A 53 25.63 -12.28 6.64
CA TRP A 53 26.51 -13.37 7.07
C TRP A 53 27.69 -13.60 6.14
N LYS A 54 27.53 -13.39 4.83
CA LYS A 54 28.65 -13.55 3.88
C LYS A 54 29.78 -12.55 4.16
N VAL A 55 29.44 -11.30 4.49
CA VAL A 55 30.41 -10.26 4.84
C VAL A 55 29.93 -9.47 6.07
N PRO A 56 30.21 -9.94 7.30
CA PRO A 56 29.71 -9.32 8.53
C PRO A 56 30.12 -7.87 8.72
N SER A 57 31.29 -7.47 8.22
CA SER A 57 31.75 -6.08 8.26
C SER A 57 30.87 -5.11 7.47
N LEU A 58 30.10 -5.60 6.50
CA LEU A 58 29.17 -4.82 5.66
C LEU A 58 27.70 -5.04 6.05
N ALA A 59 27.42 -5.70 7.16
CA ALA A 59 26.05 -5.99 7.59
C ALA A 59 25.24 -4.70 7.79
N MET A 60 25.82 -3.69 8.46
CA MET A 60 25.16 -2.40 8.68
C MET A 60 24.91 -1.68 7.35
N ASP A 61 25.91 -1.63 6.46
CA ASP A 61 25.77 -1.02 5.13
C ASP A 61 24.67 -1.69 4.30
N THR A 62 24.51 -2.99 4.45
CA THR A 62 23.46 -3.76 3.77
C THR A 62 22.07 -3.36 4.26
N ILE A 63 21.88 -3.23 5.57
CA ILE A 63 20.62 -2.77 6.17
C ILE A 63 20.33 -1.32 5.75
N LEU A 64 21.34 -0.45 5.82
CA LEU A 64 21.20 0.95 5.41
C LEU A 64 20.83 1.07 3.93
N ARG A 65 21.49 0.31 3.04
CA ARG A 65 21.13 0.26 1.62
C ARG A 65 19.70 -0.21 1.39
N PHE A 66 19.26 -1.23 2.12
CA PHE A 66 17.88 -1.69 2.04
C PHE A 66 16.89 -0.59 2.42
N VAL A 67 17.11 0.08 3.55
CA VAL A 67 16.27 1.18 4.02
C VAL A 67 16.27 2.33 3.01
N LEU A 68 17.44 2.74 2.53
CA LEU A 68 17.60 3.85 1.60
C LEU A 68 16.96 3.57 0.24
N ILE A 69 17.23 2.42 -0.37
CA ILE A 69 16.68 2.08 -1.69
C ILE A 69 15.16 1.95 -1.59
N ASN A 70 14.66 1.10 -0.68
CA ASN A 70 13.24 0.87 -0.57
C ASN A 70 12.46 2.15 -0.18
N GLY A 71 12.97 2.90 0.80
CA GLY A 71 12.40 4.17 1.22
C GLY A 71 12.41 5.22 0.12
N THR A 72 13.51 5.36 -0.62
CA THR A 72 13.63 6.37 -1.70
C THR A 72 12.66 6.07 -2.83
N PHE A 73 12.53 4.81 -3.25
CA PHE A 73 11.53 4.46 -4.27
C PHE A 73 10.11 4.79 -3.79
N ALA A 74 9.73 4.41 -2.57
CA ALA A 74 8.40 4.75 -2.02
C ALA A 74 8.16 6.27 -1.95
N ALA A 75 9.18 7.04 -1.54
CA ALA A 75 9.17 8.49 -1.53
C ALA A 75 8.99 9.08 -2.94
N LEU A 76 9.68 8.53 -3.94
CA LEU A 76 9.54 8.91 -5.34
C LEU A 76 8.12 8.62 -5.85
N GLY A 77 7.54 7.46 -5.55
CA GLY A 77 6.15 7.16 -5.92
C GLY A 77 5.16 8.17 -5.34
N THR A 78 5.34 8.53 -4.06
CA THR A 78 4.53 9.55 -3.39
C THR A 78 4.72 10.94 -4.01
N MET A 79 5.96 11.27 -4.41
CA MET A 79 6.29 12.51 -5.09
C MET A 79 5.63 12.59 -6.47
N VAL A 80 5.60 11.49 -7.22
CA VAL A 80 4.91 11.41 -8.53
C VAL A 80 3.40 11.62 -8.38
N ALA A 81 2.81 11.17 -7.25
CA ALA A 81 1.42 11.47 -6.91
C ALA A 81 1.18 12.94 -6.51
N LEU A 82 2.23 13.77 -6.49
CA LEU A 82 2.24 15.14 -5.95
C LEU A 82 1.71 15.18 -4.50
N GLY A 83 2.08 14.17 -3.71
CA GLY A 83 1.77 14.13 -2.28
C GLY A 83 2.50 15.21 -1.50
N HIS A 84 1.96 15.56 -0.34
CA HIS A 84 2.56 16.52 0.57
C HIS A 84 3.95 16.05 1.06
N PRO A 85 4.92 16.94 1.34
CA PRO A 85 6.24 16.56 1.85
C PRO A 85 6.21 15.63 3.07
N PHE A 86 5.25 15.82 3.98
CA PHE A 86 5.07 14.90 5.10
C PHE A 86 4.65 13.48 4.66
N SER A 87 3.81 13.36 3.65
CA SER A 87 3.42 12.05 3.09
C SER A 87 4.61 11.36 2.43
N ILE A 88 5.49 12.13 1.77
CA ILE A 88 6.74 11.63 1.19
C ILE A 88 7.68 11.09 2.29
N LEU A 89 7.87 11.84 3.38
CA LEU A 89 8.67 11.40 4.53
C LEU A 89 8.07 10.16 5.18
N THR A 90 6.75 10.12 5.37
CA THR A 90 6.06 8.95 5.92
C THR A 90 6.25 7.73 5.03
N ALA A 91 6.14 7.86 3.70
CA ALA A 91 6.38 6.78 2.76
C ALA A 91 7.82 6.25 2.87
N PHE A 92 8.82 7.14 2.96
CA PHE A 92 10.22 6.78 3.11
C PHE A 92 10.47 5.92 4.37
N VAL A 93 9.96 6.37 5.53
CA VAL A 93 10.19 5.71 6.82
C VAL A 93 9.39 4.41 6.94
N MET A 94 8.19 4.36 6.36
CA MET A 94 7.31 3.18 6.45
C MET A 94 7.64 2.10 5.43
N ALA A 95 8.35 2.41 4.34
CA ALA A 95 8.65 1.42 3.29
C ALA A 95 9.39 0.17 3.79
N PRO A 96 10.45 0.28 4.62
CA PRO A 96 11.14 -0.88 5.16
C PRO A 96 10.22 -1.75 6.02
N LEU A 97 9.38 -1.11 6.85
CA LEU A 97 8.42 -1.81 7.70
C LEU A 97 7.35 -2.53 6.87
N GLY A 98 6.91 -1.91 5.79
CA GLY A 98 5.92 -2.50 4.90
C GLY A 98 6.46 -3.63 4.04
N ALA A 99 7.74 -3.60 3.66
CA ALA A 99 8.36 -4.74 2.97
C ALA A 99 8.54 -5.96 3.89
N LEU A 100 8.68 -5.74 5.20
CA LEU A 100 8.85 -6.81 6.20
C LEU A 100 7.52 -7.33 6.78
N SER A 101 6.39 -6.72 6.44
CA SER A 101 5.08 -7.10 6.98
C SER A 101 4.04 -7.29 5.89
N PRO A 102 3.33 -8.43 5.83
CA PRO A 102 2.28 -8.65 4.85
C PRO A 102 1.04 -7.79 5.07
N PHE A 103 0.93 -7.13 6.24
CA PHE A 103 -0.25 -6.37 6.62
C PHE A 103 -0.05 -4.86 6.53
N LEU A 104 1.19 -4.38 6.65
CA LEU A 104 1.50 -2.95 6.80
C LEU A 104 1.92 -2.35 5.46
N ALA A 105 0.99 -2.14 4.52
CA ALA A 105 1.39 -1.53 3.24
C ALA A 105 1.80 -0.05 3.42
N THR A 106 2.97 0.31 2.89
CA THR A 106 3.57 1.66 2.94
C THR A 106 2.60 2.76 2.55
N GLY A 107 1.83 2.52 1.49
CA GLY A 107 0.88 3.46 0.94
C GLY A 107 -0.27 3.79 1.87
N TRP A 108 -0.66 2.90 2.80
CA TRP A 108 -1.69 3.22 3.79
C TRP A 108 -1.22 4.33 4.72
N PHE A 109 0.02 4.26 5.20
CA PHE A 109 0.58 5.29 6.07
C PHE A 109 0.77 6.62 5.32
N ALA A 110 1.31 6.56 4.09
CA ALA A 110 1.47 7.75 3.25
C ALA A 110 0.11 8.39 2.91
N GLY A 111 -0.91 7.58 2.59
CA GLY A 111 -2.26 8.04 2.30
C GLY A 111 -3.00 8.59 3.52
N LEU A 112 -2.83 7.99 4.69
CA LEU A 112 -3.39 8.52 5.94
C LEU A 112 -2.76 9.86 6.29
N MET A 113 -1.44 9.99 6.14
CA MET A 113 -0.72 11.25 6.29
C MET A 113 -1.26 12.30 5.30
N GLU A 114 -1.42 11.92 4.03
CA GLU A 114 -1.99 12.78 2.99
C GLU A 114 -3.42 13.21 3.32
N ALA A 115 -4.26 12.29 3.78
CA ALA A 115 -5.64 12.57 4.18
C ALA A 115 -5.71 13.47 5.42
N TRP A 116 -4.73 13.38 6.32
CA TRP A 116 -4.67 14.24 7.50
C TRP A 116 -4.28 15.67 7.13
N VAL A 117 -3.34 15.87 6.20
CA VAL A 117 -2.95 17.20 5.68
C VAL A 117 -4.02 17.77 4.75
N HIS A 118 -4.39 17.01 3.71
CA HIS A 118 -5.37 17.36 2.69
C HIS A 118 -6.72 16.72 3.00
N LYS A 119 -7.36 17.20 4.07
CA LYS A 119 -8.66 16.67 4.52
C LYS A 119 -9.67 16.63 3.38
N PRO A 120 -10.19 15.43 3.03
CA PRO A 120 -11.20 15.29 1.99
C PRO A 120 -12.52 15.84 2.48
N LYS A 121 -13.26 16.49 1.59
CA LYS A 121 -14.58 17.05 1.90
C LYS A 121 -15.68 16.22 1.22
N VAL A 122 -16.91 16.38 1.69
CA VAL A 122 -18.09 15.73 1.10
C VAL A 122 -18.22 16.05 -0.40
N GLU A 123 -17.89 17.29 -0.81
CA GLU A 123 -17.88 17.71 -2.21
C GLU A 123 -16.93 16.89 -3.09
N ASP A 124 -15.78 16.46 -2.57
CA ASP A 124 -14.80 15.65 -3.31
C ASP A 124 -15.36 14.25 -3.63
N PHE A 125 -16.17 13.69 -2.72
CA PHE A 125 -16.83 12.40 -2.93
C PHE A 125 -17.97 12.51 -3.95
N LEU A 126 -18.76 13.58 -3.92
CA LEU A 126 -19.83 13.80 -4.90
C LEU A 126 -19.29 13.98 -6.32
N ARG A 127 -18.10 14.57 -6.45
CA ARG A 127 -17.44 14.84 -7.73
C ARG A 127 -16.50 13.73 -8.19
N ILE A 128 -16.38 12.64 -7.43
CA ILE A 128 -15.37 11.60 -7.70
C ILE A 128 -15.55 10.96 -9.09
N ASN A 129 -16.79 10.70 -9.51
CA ASN A 129 -17.09 10.10 -10.82
C ASN A 129 -16.71 11.05 -11.97
N THR A 130 -17.00 12.34 -11.82
CA THR A 130 -16.64 13.34 -12.83
C THR A 130 -15.14 13.57 -12.87
N ASP A 131 -14.48 13.65 -11.72
CA ASP A 131 -13.05 13.95 -11.65
C ASP A 131 -12.19 12.74 -12.07
N ALA A 132 -12.63 11.51 -11.79
CA ALA A 132 -11.94 10.29 -12.22
C ALA A 132 -11.96 10.06 -13.74
N SER A 133 -12.79 10.80 -14.48
CA SER A 133 -12.85 10.69 -15.96
C SER A 133 -11.70 11.40 -16.68
N THR A 134 -10.90 12.19 -15.98
CA THR A 134 -9.78 12.95 -16.56
C THR A 134 -8.52 12.77 -15.73
N LEU A 135 -7.35 12.67 -16.38
CA LEU A 135 -6.07 12.59 -15.66
C LEU A 135 -5.91 13.77 -14.69
N LYS A 136 -6.22 15.00 -15.14
CA LYS A 136 -6.11 16.19 -14.29
C LYS A 136 -7.02 16.16 -13.06
N GLY A 137 -8.18 15.50 -13.16
CA GLY A 137 -9.12 15.35 -12.07
C GLY A 137 -8.57 14.50 -10.92
N PHE A 138 -7.73 13.51 -11.20
CA PHE A 138 -7.05 12.73 -10.16
C PHE A 138 -6.19 13.60 -9.24
N TRP A 139 -5.41 14.54 -9.80
CA TRP A 139 -4.61 15.45 -8.98
C TRP A 139 -5.41 16.59 -8.38
N LYS A 140 -6.53 17.00 -8.99
CA LYS A 140 -7.35 18.10 -8.48
C LYS A 140 -8.22 17.68 -7.30
N ASN A 141 -8.81 16.50 -7.35
CA ASN A 141 -9.70 15.97 -6.32
C ASN A 141 -8.88 15.39 -5.16
N ARG A 142 -9.18 15.81 -3.93
CA ARG A 142 -8.39 15.41 -2.74
C ARG A 142 -8.46 13.91 -2.50
N VAL A 143 -9.64 13.30 -2.66
CA VAL A 143 -9.84 11.86 -2.46
C VAL A 143 -9.03 11.05 -3.48
N LEU A 144 -9.13 11.42 -4.77
CA LEU A 144 -8.37 10.74 -5.82
C LEU A 144 -6.87 10.91 -5.62
N ARG A 145 -6.40 12.09 -5.18
CA ARG A 145 -4.99 12.32 -4.84
C ARG A 145 -4.51 11.41 -3.72
N ILE A 146 -5.27 11.29 -2.63
CA ILE A 146 -4.95 10.37 -1.52
C ILE A 146 -4.84 8.93 -2.04
N LEU A 147 -5.79 8.48 -2.88
CA LEU A 147 -5.75 7.14 -3.46
C LEU A 147 -4.53 6.95 -4.37
N MET A 148 -4.16 7.94 -5.18
CA MET A 148 -2.93 7.89 -5.98
C MET A 148 -1.69 7.78 -5.11
N VAL A 149 -1.60 8.53 -4.01
CA VAL A 149 -0.49 8.43 -3.06
C VAL A 149 -0.38 7.00 -2.53
N VAL A 150 -1.49 6.37 -2.13
CA VAL A 150 -1.49 4.98 -1.65
C VAL A 150 -0.98 4.03 -2.73
N VAL A 151 -1.51 4.15 -3.94
CA VAL A 151 -1.18 3.24 -5.05
C VAL A 151 0.27 3.41 -5.49
N PHE A 152 0.74 4.64 -5.71
CA PHE A 152 2.09 4.89 -6.18
C PHE A 152 3.15 4.62 -5.12
N ALA A 153 2.90 4.92 -3.84
CA ALA A 153 3.80 4.54 -2.77
C ALA A 153 3.99 3.03 -2.69
N ASN A 154 2.90 2.24 -2.82
CA ASN A 154 2.97 0.78 -2.82
C ASN A 154 3.66 0.23 -4.06
N LEU A 155 3.33 0.76 -5.25
CA LEU A 155 3.93 0.33 -6.51
C LEU A 155 5.43 0.56 -6.51
N PHE A 156 5.88 1.77 -6.15
CA PHE A 156 7.29 2.08 -6.13
C PHE A 156 8.02 1.37 -4.98
N ALA A 157 7.43 1.22 -3.79
CA ALA A 157 8.04 0.41 -2.72
C ALA A 157 8.26 -1.04 -3.17
N THR A 158 7.33 -1.59 -3.94
CA THR A 158 7.47 -2.94 -4.54
C THR A 158 8.66 -2.97 -5.51
N VAL A 159 8.79 -1.97 -6.38
CA VAL A 159 9.96 -1.83 -7.27
C VAL A 159 11.25 -1.71 -6.46
N GLY A 160 11.28 -0.89 -5.41
CA GLY A 160 12.43 -0.74 -4.51
C GLY A 160 12.82 -2.08 -3.86
N THR A 161 11.83 -2.87 -3.45
CA THR A 161 12.03 -4.22 -2.90
C THR A 161 12.64 -5.18 -3.93
N PHE A 162 12.22 -5.12 -5.19
CA PHE A 162 12.84 -5.93 -6.25
C PHE A 162 14.27 -5.50 -6.54
N VAL A 163 14.53 -4.19 -6.63
CA VAL A 163 15.87 -3.64 -6.89
C VAL A 163 16.85 -4.05 -5.80
N ILE A 164 16.50 -3.86 -4.52
CA ILE A 164 17.38 -4.28 -3.42
C ILE A 164 17.54 -5.80 -3.38
N SER A 165 16.50 -6.58 -3.62
CA SER A 165 16.60 -8.05 -3.62
C SER A 165 17.57 -8.54 -4.70
N ALA A 166 17.53 -7.94 -5.89
CA ALA A 166 18.48 -8.24 -6.96
C ALA A 166 19.92 -7.85 -6.58
N GLU A 167 20.13 -6.69 -5.96
CA GLU A 167 21.46 -6.28 -5.47
C GLU A 167 22.00 -7.26 -4.42
N LEU A 168 21.17 -7.65 -3.44
CA LEU A 168 21.52 -8.61 -2.39
C LEU A 168 21.89 -9.97 -2.98
N LEU A 169 21.11 -10.48 -3.94
CA LEU A 169 21.44 -11.71 -4.66
C LEU A 169 22.81 -11.60 -5.33
N SER A 170 23.11 -10.50 -6.03
CA SER A 170 24.42 -10.32 -6.67
C SER A 170 25.58 -10.35 -5.67
N LYS A 171 25.42 -9.76 -4.48
CA LYS A 171 26.44 -9.78 -3.42
C LYS A 171 26.64 -11.17 -2.81
N ILE A 172 25.59 -12.00 -2.81
CA ILE A 172 25.68 -13.36 -2.30
C ILE A 172 26.40 -14.27 -3.31
N PHE A 173 26.21 -14.07 -4.62
CA PHE A 173 26.78 -14.94 -5.65
C PHE A 173 28.14 -14.49 -6.23
N ASN A 174 28.49 -13.20 -6.15
CA ASN A 174 29.85 -12.68 -6.42
C ASN A 174 30.63 -12.61 -5.11
#